data_AF-A0A378JIX6-F1
#
_entry.id   AF-A0A378JIX6-F1
#
_cell.length_a   1.000
_cell.length_b   1.000
_cell.length_c   1.000
_cell.angle_alpha   90.00
_cell.angle_beta   90.00
_cell.angle_gamma   90.00
#
_symmetry.space_group_name_H-M   'P 1'
#
loop_
_entity.id
_entity.type
_entity.pdbx_description
1 polymer ?
#
loop_
_entity_poly.entity_id
_entity_poly.type
_entity_poly.pdbx_seq_one_letter_code
_entity_poly.pdbx_strand_id
1 'polypeptide(L)'
;MIWTLFAIFFWYLIYRELKATICRFLGFQIDIAIPVSKGYLLLLFILALSCTWIPLSRWHFQRYLTNIARQLSQNPAAVVHCNTLFDTIFDEEVGVAGHADIKKGFIVIQYPKCKLLRDYISHPEQATVDELISLNILTHESMHVRGEYDEAKTECQAVQRNFLTAKLLGVPALIAKENALDYYARVYLKRRDRYFSKDCAAGKALDEQLPDSIWSEQ
;
A
#
# COMPACT_ATOMS: atom_id res chain seq x y z
N MET A 1 7.62 -13.49 3.67
CA MET A 1 8.11 -14.86 3.38
C MET A 1 7.53 -15.94 4.28
N ILE A 2 7.45 -15.78 5.61
CA ILE A 2 6.99 -16.86 6.52
C ILE A 2 5.58 -17.40 6.22
N TRP A 3 4.62 -16.52 5.90
CA TRP A 3 3.25 -16.93 5.55
C TRP A 3 3.18 -17.77 4.27
N THR A 4 4.06 -17.50 3.30
CA THR A 4 4.17 -18.30 2.08
C THR A 4 4.67 -19.70 2.40
N LEU A 5 5.63 -19.84 3.32
CA LEU A 5 6.12 -21.15 3.76
C LEU A 5 5.03 -21.94 4.50
N PHE A 6 4.27 -21.30 5.38
CA PHE A 6 3.12 -21.94 6.04
C PHE A 6 2.03 -22.34 5.05
N ALA A 7 1.72 -21.49 4.07
CA ALA A 7 0.77 -21.82 3.01
C ALA A 7 1.22 -23.08 2.25
N ILE A 8 2.48 -23.13 1.78
CA ILE A 8 3.04 -24.29 1.08
C ILE A 8 2.99 -25.55 1.96
N PHE A 9 3.32 -25.42 3.25
CA PHE A 9 3.28 -26.53 4.19
C PHE A 9 1.87 -27.11 4.34
N PHE A 10 0.85 -26.29 4.56
CA PHE A 10 -0.52 -26.78 4.69
C PHE A 10 -1.07 -27.35 3.37
N TRP A 11 -0.75 -26.74 2.22
CA TRP A 11 -1.07 -27.31 0.91
C TRP A 11 -0.40 -28.66 0.68
N TYR A 12 0.84 -28.83 1.13
CA TYR A 12 1.53 -30.12 1.08
C TYR A 12 0.85 -31.18 1.95
N LEU A 13 0.39 -30.83 3.16
CA LEU A 13 -0.35 -31.76 4.01
C LEU A 13 -1.68 -32.18 3.35
N ILE A 14 -2.42 -31.25 2.76
CA ILE A 14 -3.64 -31.57 1.99
C ILE A 14 -3.32 -32.52 0.84
N TYR A 15 -2.28 -32.21 0.06
CA TYR A 15 -1.83 -33.08 -1.03
C TYR A 15 -1.46 -34.48 -0.53
N ARG A 16 -0.73 -34.57 0.58
CA ARG A 16 -0.33 -35.85 1.21
C ARG A 16 -1.55 -36.71 1.56
N GLU A 17 -2.56 -36.12 2.20
CA GLU A 17 -3.79 -36.83 2.59
C GLU A 17 -4.61 -37.28 1.37
N LEU A 18 -4.64 -36.46 0.31
CA LEU A 18 -5.43 -36.74 -0.89
C LEU A 18 -4.68 -37.59 -1.93
N LYS A 19 -3.35 -37.75 -1.82
CA LYS A 19 -2.51 -38.41 -2.83
C LYS A 19 -3.02 -39.80 -3.20
N ALA A 20 -3.36 -40.63 -2.22
CA ALA A 20 -3.88 -41.97 -2.47
C ALA A 20 -5.21 -41.95 -3.25
N THR A 21 -6.12 -41.04 -2.87
CA THR A 21 -7.41 -40.84 -3.54
C THR A 21 -7.24 -40.29 -4.97
N ILE A 22 -6.33 -39.33 -5.16
CA ILE A 22 -6.00 -38.72 -6.46
C ILE A 22 -5.38 -39.76 -7.40
N CYS A 23 -4.41 -40.55 -6.93
CA CYS A 23 -3.79 -41.61 -7.72
C CYS A 23 -4.80 -42.70 -8.13
N ARG A 24 -5.70 -43.09 -7.21
CA ARG A 24 -6.77 -44.04 -7.53
C ARG A 24 -7.74 -43.46 -8.57
N PHE A 25 -8.10 -42.18 -8.47
CA PHE A 25 -8.90 -41.48 -9.48
C PHE A 25 -8.21 -41.44 -10.86
N LEU A 26 -6.89 -41.28 -10.89
CA LEU A 26 -6.07 -41.28 -12.11
C LEU A 26 -5.74 -42.69 -12.64
N GLY A 27 -6.30 -43.76 -12.05
CA GLY A 27 -6.13 -45.14 -12.53
C GLY A 27 -4.88 -45.85 -12.04
N PHE A 28 -4.13 -45.28 -11.09
CA PHE A 28 -2.98 -45.94 -10.46
C PHE A 28 -3.43 -46.84 -9.30
N GLN A 29 -2.92 -48.08 -9.26
CA GLN A 29 -3.13 -48.99 -8.13
C GLN A 29 -2.24 -48.60 -6.93
N ILE A 30 -2.86 -48.38 -5.77
CA ILE A 30 -2.18 -48.13 -4.50
C ILE A 30 -2.85 -48.99 -3.43
N ASP A 31 -2.03 -49.78 -2.73
CA ASP A 31 -2.49 -50.83 -1.79
C ASP A 31 -2.91 -50.30 -0.40
N ILE A 32 -2.66 -49.02 -0.09
CA ILE A 32 -2.91 -48.45 1.24
C ILE A 32 -3.92 -47.30 1.14
N ALA A 33 -5.17 -47.56 1.53
CA ALA A 33 -6.19 -46.53 1.72
C ALA A 33 -6.25 -46.11 3.19
N ILE A 34 -5.57 -45.01 3.54
CA ILE A 34 -5.71 -44.40 4.87
C ILE A 34 -7.08 -43.69 4.92
N PRO A 35 -7.90 -43.89 5.96
CA PRO A 35 -9.17 -43.18 6.09
C PRO A 35 -8.92 -41.68 6.25
N VAL A 36 -9.41 -40.89 5.29
CA VAL A 36 -9.28 -39.42 5.32
C VAL A 36 -10.26 -38.84 6.34
N SER A 37 -9.75 -38.23 7.40
CA SER A 37 -10.57 -37.46 8.34
C SER A 37 -11.05 -36.17 7.69
N LYS A 38 -12.36 -36.08 7.41
CA LYS A 38 -12.99 -34.89 6.80
C LYS A 38 -12.77 -33.63 7.65
N GLY A 39 -12.83 -33.75 8.98
CA GLY A 39 -12.62 -32.63 9.90
C GLY A 39 -11.17 -32.11 9.87
N TYR A 40 -10.19 -33.02 9.84
CA TYR A 40 -8.78 -32.64 9.70
C TYR A 40 -8.52 -31.94 8.35
N LEU A 41 -9.05 -32.49 7.26
CA LEU A 41 -8.91 -31.91 5.93
C LEU A 41 -9.53 -30.50 5.86
N LEU A 42 -10.73 -30.31 6.43
CA LEU A 42 -11.39 -29.01 6.50
C LEU A 42 -10.53 -27.99 7.26
N LEU A 43 -9.97 -28.38 8.41
CA LEU A 43 -9.07 -27.52 9.17
C LEU A 43 -7.83 -27.13 8.37
N LEU A 44 -7.19 -28.09 7.69
CA LEU A 44 -6.03 -27.82 6.83
C LEU A 44 -6.38 -26.85 5.69
N PHE A 45 -7.55 -27.00 5.06
CA PHE A 45 -8.00 -26.09 4.01
C PHE A 45 -8.18 -24.67 4.52
N ILE A 46 -8.82 -24.50 5.69
CA ILE A 46 -8.98 -23.17 6.31
C ILE A 46 -7.61 -22.54 6.57
N LEU A 47 -6.68 -23.29 7.17
CA LEU A 47 -5.32 -22.80 7.46
C LEU A 47 -4.55 -22.46 6.18
N ALA A 48 -4.61 -23.31 5.16
CA ALA A 48 -3.96 -23.09 3.88
C ALA A 48 -4.49 -21.82 3.19
N LEU A 49 -5.81 -21.64 3.17
CA LEU A 49 -6.46 -20.45 2.58
C LEU A 49 -6.09 -19.19 3.36
N SER A 50 -6.17 -19.19 4.69
CA SER A 50 -5.79 -18.04 5.52
C SER A 50 -4.32 -17.65 5.32
N CYS A 51 -3.40 -18.62 5.32
CA CYS A 51 -1.98 -18.36 5.11
C CYS A 51 -1.66 -17.87 3.68
N THR A 52 -2.41 -18.34 2.67
CA THR A 52 -2.27 -17.90 1.28
C THR A 52 -2.83 -16.49 1.08
N TRP A 53 -3.91 -16.15 1.77
CA TRP A 53 -4.60 -14.87 1.64
C TRP A 53 -3.72 -13.67 2.02
N ILE A 54 -2.93 -13.79 3.10
CA ILE A 54 -2.08 -12.69 3.60
C ILE A 54 -1.08 -12.17 2.54
N PRO A 55 -0.17 -12.99 1.97
CA PRO A 55 0.76 -12.53 0.95
C PRO A 55 0.06 -12.10 -0.34
N LEU A 56 -1.01 -12.79 -0.73
CA LEU A 56 -1.77 -12.45 -1.94
C LEU A 56 -2.46 -11.09 -1.83
N SER A 57 -3.15 -10.83 -0.72
CA SER A 57 -3.80 -9.55 -0.42
C SER A 57 -2.79 -8.40 -0.38
N ARG A 58 -1.59 -8.65 0.15
CA ARG A 58 -0.52 -7.64 0.15
C ARG A 58 0.00 -7.39 -1.27
N TRP A 59 0.33 -8.44 -2.01
CA TRP A 59 0.81 -8.31 -3.39
C TRP A 59 -0.19 -7.57 -4.27
N HIS A 60 -1.48 -7.91 -4.17
CA HIS A 60 -2.54 -7.23 -4.90
C HIS A 60 -2.60 -5.73 -4.55
N PHE A 61 -2.54 -5.40 -3.26
CA PHE A 61 -2.54 -4.00 -2.82
C PHE A 61 -1.29 -3.23 -3.27
N GLN A 62 -0.10 -3.82 -3.19
CA GLN A 62 1.13 -3.20 -3.71
C GLN A 62 1.05 -2.94 -5.21
N ARG A 63 0.48 -3.86 -6.00
CA ARG A 63 0.24 -3.67 -7.43
C ARG A 63 -0.75 -2.55 -7.71
N TYR A 64 -1.81 -2.46 -6.90
CA TYR A 64 -2.76 -1.37 -6.95
C TYR A 64 -2.08 -0.01 -6.70
N LEU A 65 -1.35 0.13 -5.58
CA LEU A 65 -0.61 1.35 -5.26
C LEU A 65 0.45 1.68 -6.32
N THR A 66 1.13 0.67 -6.88
CA THR A 66 2.09 0.84 -7.97
C THR A 66 1.44 1.48 -9.20
N ASN A 67 0.24 1.05 -9.58
CA ASN A 67 -0.47 1.64 -10.72
C ASN A 67 -0.85 3.10 -10.47
N ILE A 68 -1.20 3.46 -9.22
CA ILE A 68 -1.48 4.85 -8.85
C ILE A 68 -0.20 5.68 -8.84
N ALA A 69 0.87 5.18 -8.23
CA ALA A 69 2.17 5.85 -8.19
C ALA A 69 2.72 6.13 -9.60
N ARG A 70 2.55 5.20 -10.55
CA ARG A 70 2.92 5.40 -11.96
C ARG A 70 2.16 6.54 -12.62
N GLN A 71 0.87 6.68 -12.31
CA GLN A 71 0.05 7.78 -12.81
C GLN A 71 0.47 9.12 -12.20
N LEU A 72 0.69 9.16 -10.89
CA LEU A 72 1.11 10.37 -10.17
C LEU A 72 2.51 10.85 -10.58
N SER A 73 3.46 9.92 -10.62
CA SER A 73 4.86 10.21 -10.97
C SER A 73 5.09 10.36 -12.48
N GLN A 74 4.13 9.93 -13.31
CA GLN A 74 4.29 9.78 -14.76
C GLN A 74 5.51 8.91 -15.13
N ASN A 75 5.95 8.04 -14.21
CA ASN A 75 7.12 7.18 -14.38
C ASN A 75 6.68 5.71 -14.43
N PRO A 76 6.78 5.02 -15.59
CA PRO A 76 6.36 3.63 -15.72
C PRO A 76 7.23 2.66 -14.90
N ALA A 77 8.45 3.07 -14.53
CA ALA A 77 9.34 2.30 -13.68
C ALA A 77 8.97 2.37 -12.19
N ALA A 78 8.03 3.24 -11.80
CA ALA A 78 7.59 3.34 -10.41
C ALA A 78 7.05 2.00 -9.89
N VAL A 79 7.48 1.58 -8.70
CA VAL A 79 7.05 0.36 -8.01
C VAL A 79 6.91 0.65 -6.52
N VAL A 80 5.77 0.29 -5.93
CA VAL A 80 5.50 0.47 -4.50
C VAL A 80 5.73 -0.83 -3.73
N HIS A 81 6.54 -0.73 -2.67
CA HIS A 81 6.77 -1.78 -1.70
C HIS A 81 6.18 -1.42 -0.34
N CYS A 82 5.40 -2.33 0.25
CA CYS A 82 4.86 -2.17 1.60
C CYS A 82 5.70 -3.02 2.56
N ASN A 83 6.50 -2.37 3.39
CA ASN A 83 7.32 -3.06 4.37
C ASN A 83 6.48 -3.68 5.48
N THR A 84 6.90 -4.87 5.93
CA THR A 84 6.42 -5.43 7.19
C THR A 84 7.11 -4.80 8.38
N LEU A 85 6.61 -5.11 9.59
CA LEU A 85 7.29 -4.78 10.83
C LEU A 85 8.76 -5.24 10.80
N PHE A 86 9.03 -6.47 10.38
CA PHE A 86 10.39 -6.97 10.29
C PHE A 86 11.20 -6.25 9.21
N ASP A 87 10.63 -6.03 8.02
CA ASP A 87 11.33 -5.30 6.96
C ASP A 87 11.70 -3.88 7.42
N THR A 88 10.79 -3.20 8.15
CA THR A 88 11.00 -1.83 8.68
C THR A 88 12.10 -1.78 9.75
N ILE A 89 12.21 -2.83 10.58
CA ILE A 89 13.25 -2.91 11.63
C ILE A 89 14.64 -3.11 11.02
N PHE A 90 14.73 -3.83 9.89
CA PHE A 90 15.98 -4.12 9.20
C PHE A 90 16.23 -3.23 7.98
N ASP A 91 15.44 -2.18 7.81
CA ASP A 91 15.61 -1.21 6.73
C ASP A 91 16.84 -0.31 7.01
N GLU A 92 17.50 0.13 5.95
CA GLU A 92 18.64 1.05 6.07
C GLU A 92 18.16 2.46 6.46
N GLU A 93 16.92 2.82 6.12
CA GLU A 93 16.30 4.10 6.45
C GLU A 93 15.39 3.98 7.68
N VAL A 94 16.01 3.80 8.85
CA VAL A 94 15.29 3.69 10.12
C VAL A 94 14.70 5.03 10.54
N GLY A 95 13.41 5.05 10.89
CA GLY A 95 12.75 6.21 11.50
C GLY A 95 12.05 7.16 10.52
N VAL A 96 12.04 6.86 9.22
CA VAL A 96 11.19 7.55 8.23
C VAL A 96 9.89 6.79 7.99
N ALA A 97 8.84 7.49 7.54
CA ALA A 97 7.53 6.89 7.30
C ALA A 97 7.38 6.27 5.89
N GLY A 98 8.27 6.68 4.98
CA GLY A 98 8.43 6.21 3.62
C GLY A 98 9.72 6.79 3.04
N HIS A 99 10.18 6.21 1.93
CA HIS A 99 11.32 6.73 1.16
C HIS A 99 11.24 6.23 -0.29
N ALA A 100 11.99 6.88 -1.17
CA ALA A 100 12.04 6.54 -2.58
C ALA A 100 13.47 6.49 -3.14
N ASP A 101 13.79 5.41 -3.85
CA ASP A 101 14.95 5.35 -4.74
C ASP A 101 14.55 5.92 -6.11
N ILE A 102 14.83 7.20 -6.29
CA ILE A 102 14.48 7.97 -7.49
C ILE A 102 15.10 7.35 -8.75
N LYS A 103 16.32 6.80 -8.67
CA LYS A 103 17.01 6.22 -9.83
C LYS A 103 16.38 4.91 -10.27
N LYS A 104 15.95 4.09 -9.32
CA LYS A 104 15.31 2.80 -9.61
C LYS A 104 13.78 2.89 -9.74
N GLY A 105 13.18 4.00 -9.32
CA GLY A 105 11.72 4.18 -9.24
C GLY A 105 11.08 3.36 -8.11
N PHE A 106 11.83 2.96 -7.09
CA PHE A 106 11.27 2.20 -5.97
C PHE A 106 10.72 3.16 -4.92
N ILE A 107 9.49 2.92 -4.49
CA ILE A 107 8.84 3.59 -3.38
C ILE A 107 8.66 2.57 -2.27
N VAL A 108 9.17 2.86 -1.09
CA VAL A 108 9.01 2.00 0.09
C VAL A 108 8.15 2.74 1.10
N ILE A 109 7.05 2.12 1.49
CA ILE A 109 6.15 2.62 2.52
C ILE A 109 6.36 1.77 3.77
N GLN A 110 6.81 2.42 4.86
CA GLN A 110 7.19 1.74 6.09
C GLN A 110 5.97 1.26 6.89
N TYR A 111 6.16 0.24 7.71
CA TYR A 111 5.10 -0.23 8.62
C TYR A 111 4.79 0.86 9.67
N PRO A 112 3.52 1.12 10.03
CA PRO A 112 2.28 0.45 9.58
C PRO A 112 1.55 1.17 8.43
N LYS A 113 2.20 2.09 7.71
CA LYS A 113 1.54 3.09 6.85
C LYS A 113 0.74 2.48 5.70
N CYS A 114 1.17 1.38 5.08
CA CYS A 114 0.33 0.68 4.09
C CYS A 114 -0.97 0.09 4.67
N LYS A 115 -0.98 -0.30 5.95
CA LYS A 115 -2.22 -0.75 6.62
C LYS A 115 -3.15 0.44 6.82
N LEU A 116 -2.63 1.55 7.35
CA LEU A 116 -3.40 2.79 7.51
C LEU A 116 -3.97 3.29 6.19
N LEU A 117 -3.20 3.22 5.10
CA LEU A 117 -3.70 3.61 3.78
C LEU A 117 -4.82 2.70 3.30
N ARG A 118 -4.77 1.41 3.63
CA ARG A 118 -5.86 0.48 3.32
C ARG A 118 -7.10 0.77 4.16
N ASP A 119 -6.91 1.06 5.44
CA ASP A 119 -7.98 1.42 6.36
C ASP A 119 -8.67 2.70 5.86
N TYR A 120 -7.90 3.73 5.50
CA TYR A 120 -8.38 4.95 4.82
C TYR A 120 -9.28 4.66 3.62
N ILE A 121 -8.83 3.79 2.70
CA ILE A 121 -9.60 3.44 1.49
C ILE A 121 -10.91 2.71 1.85
N SER A 122 -10.92 1.96 2.94
CA SER A 122 -12.10 1.20 3.37
C SER A 122 -13.17 2.03 4.07
N HIS A 123 -12.79 3.15 4.69
CA HIS A 123 -13.70 4.04 5.43
C HIS A 123 -13.30 5.52 5.32
N PRO A 124 -13.25 6.08 4.09
CA PRO A 124 -12.68 7.40 3.86
C PRO A 124 -13.46 8.56 4.50
N GLU A 125 -14.75 8.35 4.84
CA GLU A 125 -15.59 9.35 5.52
C GLU A 125 -15.21 9.54 7.00
N GLN A 126 -14.46 8.61 7.58
CA GLN A 126 -14.06 8.61 8.99
C GLN A 126 -12.53 8.62 9.13
N ALA A 127 -11.84 9.22 8.15
CA ALA A 127 -10.40 9.19 8.06
C ALA A 127 -9.73 9.78 9.30
N THR A 128 -8.81 9.01 9.89
CA THR A 128 -7.97 9.50 11.00
C THR A 128 -6.80 10.35 10.47
N VAL A 129 -6.16 11.14 11.34
CA VAL A 129 -4.98 11.94 10.94
C VAL A 129 -3.86 11.05 10.40
N ASP A 130 -3.65 9.88 11.01
CA ASP A 130 -2.62 8.92 10.57
C ASP A 130 -2.93 8.29 9.22
N GLU A 131 -4.21 8.08 8.91
CA GLU A 131 -4.70 7.65 7.61
C GLU A 131 -4.46 8.72 6.53
N LEU A 132 -4.78 9.99 6.83
CA LEU A 132 -4.48 11.10 5.92
C LEU A 132 -2.98 11.27 5.68
N ILE A 133 -2.16 11.07 6.72
CA ILE A 133 -0.70 11.05 6.58
C ILE A 133 -0.27 9.90 5.67
N SER A 134 -0.86 8.71 5.80
CA SER A 134 -0.51 7.56 4.94
C SER A 134 -0.86 7.78 3.47
N LEU A 135 -1.97 8.49 3.19
CA LEU A 135 -2.30 8.96 1.85
C LEU A 135 -1.22 9.92 1.33
N ASN A 136 -0.85 10.92 2.13
CA ASN A 136 0.17 11.89 1.73
C ASN A 136 1.53 11.24 1.49
N ILE A 137 1.93 10.23 2.28
CA ILE A 137 3.19 9.49 2.07
C ILE A 137 3.22 8.87 0.67
N LEU A 138 2.15 8.17 0.23
CA LEU A 138 2.11 7.63 -1.13
C LEU A 138 2.30 8.74 -2.18
N THR A 139 1.61 9.87 -2.01
CA THR A 139 1.73 10.99 -2.95
C THR A 139 3.13 11.59 -2.93
N HIS A 140 3.70 11.81 -1.74
CA HIS A 140 5.03 12.38 -1.50
C HIS A 140 6.12 11.53 -2.16
N GLU A 141 6.17 10.23 -1.86
CA GLU A 141 7.17 9.34 -2.46
C GLU A 141 6.99 9.22 -3.98
N SER A 142 5.76 9.34 -4.47
CA SER A 142 5.50 9.39 -5.92
C SER A 142 6.09 10.66 -6.57
N MET A 143 6.12 11.79 -5.87
CA MET A 143 6.75 13.02 -6.36
C MET A 143 8.29 12.91 -6.35
N HIS A 144 8.87 12.22 -5.37
CA HIS A 144 10.29 11.86 -5.42
C HIS A 144 10.62 11.03 -6.66
N VAL A 145 9.85 9.98 -6.96
CA VAL A 145 10.06 9.15 -8.17
C VAL A 145 9.82 9.90 -9.48
N ARG A 146 9.08 11.02 -9.45
CA ARG A 146 8.96 11.95 -10.58
C ARG A 146 10.25 12.75 -10.84
N GLY A 147 11.18 12.76 -9.89
CA GLY A 147 12.47 13.44 -9.99
C GLY A 147 12.59 14.71 -9.14
N GLU A 148 11.68 14.93 -8.17
CA GLU A 148 11.84 16.02 -7.20
C GLU A 148 12.70 15.56 -6.01
N TYR A 149 13.71 16.34 -5.65
CA TYR A 149 14.67 16.00 -4.59
C TYR A 149 14.54 16.91 -3.38
N ASP A 150 13.91 18.07 -3.53
CA ASP A 150 13.69 19.00 -2.42
C ASP A 150 12.46 18.59 -1.61
N GLU A 151 12.64 18.26 -0.34
CA GLU A 151 11.60 17.75 0.55
C GLU A 151 10.41 18.70 0.72
N ALA A 152 10.66 20.00 0.81
CA ALA A 152 9.60 20.99 0.99
C ALA A 152 8.78 21.16 -0.30
N LYS A 153 9.46 21.12 -1.45
CA LYS A 153 8.82 21.12 -2.76
C LYS A 153 8.06 19.81 -3.01
N THR A 154 8.65 18.65 -2.74
CA THR A 154 8.00 17.34 -2.84
C THR A 154 6.75 17.31 -1.97
N GLU A 155 6.83 17.76 -0.73
CA GLU A 155 5.68 17.81 0.17
C GLU A 155 4.60 18.75 -0.37
N CYS A 156 4.97 19.91 -0.90
CA CYS A 156 3.99 20.82 -1.51
C CYS A 156 3.31 20.22 -2.75
N GLN A 157 4.07 19.52 -3.58
CA GLN A 157 3.55 18.80 -4.74
C GLN A 157 2.61 17.67 -4.33
N ALA A 158 2.87 17.03 -3.18
CA ALA A 158 2.04 16.00 -2.60
C ALA A 158 0.73 16.57 -2.05
N VAL A 159 0.81 17.65 -1.25
CA VAL A 159 -0.35 18.39 -0.72
C VAL A 159 -1.31 18.76 -1.85
N GLN A 160 -0.78 19.31 -2.94
CA GLN A 160 -1.58 19.69 -4.11
C GLN A 160 -2.26 18.51 -4.78
N ARG A 161 -1.66 17.31 -4.75
CA ARG A 161 -2.17 16.11 -5.42
C ARG A 161 -2.96 15.17 -4.52
N ASN A 162 -3.03 15.39 -3.21
CA ASN A 162 -3.74 14.48 -2.32
C ASN A 162 -5.22 14.27 -2.70
N PHE A 163 -5.88 15.31 -3.23
CA PHE A 163 -7.22 15.18 -3.81
C PHE A 163 -7.25 14.18 -4.98
N LEU A 164 -6.36 14.34 -5.96
CA LEU A 164 -6.22 13.43 -7.09
C LEU A 164 -5.85 12.01 -6.62
N THR A 165 -4.89 11.86 -5.72
CA THR A 165 -4.47 10.57 -5.18
C THR A 165 -5.64 9.83 -4.54
N ALA A 166 -6.42 10.51 -3.68
CA ALA A 166 -7.59 9.91 -3.06
C ALA A 166 -8.63 9.47 -4.10
N LYS A 167 -8.92 10.30 -5.11
CA LYS A 167 -9.82 9.93 -6.22
C LYS A 167 -9.33 8.71 -6.99
N LEU A 168 -8.03 8.66 -7.32
CA LEU A 168 -7.41 7.53 -8.00
C LEU A 168 -7.47 6.25 -7.16
N LEU A 169 -7.47 6.38 -5.83
CA LEU A 169 -7.68 5.28 -4.90
C LEU A 169 -9.14 4.83 -4.76
N GLY A 170 -10.08 5.49 -5.45
CA GLY A 170 -11.51 5.16 -5.46
C GLY A 170 -12.36 5.94 -4.47
N VAL A 171 -11.80 6.94 -3.78
CA VAL A 171 -12.55 7.76 -2.82
C VAL A 171 -13.49 8.73 -3.56
N PRO A 172 -14.76 8.87 -3.13
CA PRO A 172 -15.69 9.85 -3.70
C PRO A 172 -15.12 11.27 -3.68
N ALA A 173 -15.34 12.05 -4.75
CA ALA A 173 -14.68 13.34 -4.94
C ALA A 173 -14.91 14.34 -3.78
N LEU A 174 -16.12 14.38 -3.22
CA LEU A 174 -16.43 15.25 -2.08
C LEU A 174 -15.55 14.89 -0.86
N ILE A 175 -15.55 13.61 -0.48
CA ILE A 175 -14.76 13.07 0.63
C ILE A 175 -13.26 13.20 0.38
N ALA A 176 -12.81 13.02 -0.87
CA ALA A 176 -11.42 13.20 -1.25
C ALA A 176 -10.96 14.65 -1.07
N LYS A 177 -11.79 15.64 -1.45
CA LYS A 177 -11.47 17.07 -1.31
C LYS A 177 -11.45 17.47 0.16
N GLU A 178 -12.43 17.03 0.95
CA GLU A 178 -12.49 17.26 2.39
C GLU A 178 -11.24 16.70 3.10
N ASN A 179 -10.89 15.44 2.83
CA ASN A 179 -9.71 14.78 3.41
C ASN A 179 -8.40 15.47 3.05
N ALA A 180 -8.26 15.93 1.80
CA ALA A 180 -7.05 16.62 1.35
C ALA A 180 -6.90 18.01 2.01
N LEU A 181 -8.01 18.74 2.19
CA LEU A 181 -8.04 19.98 2.95
C LEU A 181 -7.77 19.76 4.44
N ASP A 182 -8.30 18.68 5.02
CA ASP A 182 -8.09 18.32 6.42
C ASP A 182 -6.61 18.01 6.70
N TYR A 183 -5.95 17.26 5.81
CA TYR A 183 -4.51 17.04 5.85
C TYR A 183 -3.74 18.37 5.84
N TYR A 184 -4.06 19.27 4.90
CA TYR A 184 -3.39 20.55 4.80
C TYR A 184 -3.54 21.39 6.07
N ALA A 185 -4.75 21.50 6.60
CA ALA A 185 -5.06 22.32 7.77
C ALA A 185 -4.50 21.74 9.08
N ARG A 186 -4.61 20.42 9.28
CA ARG A 186 -4.26 19.78 10.56
C ARG A 186 -2.84 19.28 10.62
N VAL A 187 -2.24 18.92 9.48
CA VAL A 187 -0.88 18.37 9.41
C VAL A 187 0.07 19.40 8.82
N TYR A 188 -0.09 19.75 7.54
CA TYR A 188 0.91 20.54 6.82
C TYR A 188 1.15 21.92 7.46
N LEU A 189 0.11 22.71 7.72
CA LEU A 189 0.24 24.06 8.30
C LEU A 189 0.84 24.08 9.72
N LYS A 190 0.78 22.95 10.44
CA LYS A 190 1.36 22.81 11.78
C LYS A 190 2.81 22.35 11.77
N ARG A 191 3.34 21.91 10.63
CA ARG A 191 4.74 21.49 10.50
C ARG A 191 5.71 22.66 10.66
N ARG A 192 6.89 22.35 11.20
CA ARG A 192 8.02 23.29 11.41
C ARG A 192 9.35 22.66 11.01
N ASP A 193 9.30 21.51 10.36
CA ASP A 193 10.45 20.73 9.91
C ASP A 193 10.79 21.04 8.45
N ARG A 194 11.76 20.31 7.89
CA ARG A 194 12.28 20.49 6.52
C ARG A 194 11.23 20.31 5.40
N TYR A 195 10.06 19.78 5.72
CA TYR A 195 8.98 19.54 4.76
C TYR A 195 8.06 20.75 4.61
N PHE A 196 8.12 21.73 5.52
CA PHE A 196 7.24 22.88 5.49
C PHE A 196 7.85 24.02 4.67
N SER A 197 7.07 24.56 3.73
CA SER A 197 7.33 25.85 3.10
C SER A 197 6.11 26.76 3.18
N LYS A 198 6.35 28.03 3.54
CA LYS A 198 5.34 29.11 3.51
C LYS A 198 4.85 29.43 2.10
N ASP A 199 5.61 29.03 1.08
CA ASP A 199 5.33 29.26 -0.33
C ASP A 199 4.46 28.17 -0.94
N CYS A 200 4.11 27.13 -0.17
CA CYS A 200 3.09 26.16 -0.54
C CYS A 200 1.70 26.66 -0.20
N ALA A 201 1.15 27.51 -1.05
CA ALA A 201 -0.23 27.98 -0.99
C ALA A 201 -0.66 28.52 -2.35
N ALA A 202 -1.97 28.66 -2.56
CA ALA A 202 -2.54 29.24 -3.77
C ALA A 202 -1.83 30.55 -4.19
N GLY A 203 -1.41 30.62 -5.45
CA GLY A 203 -0.76 31.77 -6.07
C GLY A 203 0.67 32.07 -5.60
N LYS A 204 1.27 31.22 -4.77
CA LYS A 204 2.66 31.39 -4.29
C LYS A 204 3.67 30.62 -5.12
N ALA A 205 4.95 30.76 -4.79
CA ALA A 205 6.06 30.25 -5.59
C ALA A 205 6.09 28.71 -5.77
N LEU A 206 5.46 27.94 -4.87
CA LEU A 206 5.35 26.47 -5.00
C LEU A 206 3.98 25.99 -5.51
N ASP A 207 3.07 26.89 -5.86
CA ASP A 207 1.81 26.53 -6.50
C ASP A 207 2.05 26.11 -7.96
N GLU A 208 1.72 24.86 -8.28
CA GLU A 208 1.83 24.33 -9.64
C GLU A 208 0.59 24.65 -10.49
N GLN A 209 -0.41 25.35 -9.94
CA GLN A 209 -1.63 25.76 -10.63
C GLN A 209 -2.39 24.59 -11.24
N LEU A 210 -2.39 23.45 -10.56
CA LEU A 210 -3.07 22.25 -11.04
C LEU A 210 -4.59 22.46 -10.98
N PRO A 211 -5.34 22.07 -12.04
CA PRO A 211 -6.79 22.22 -12.10
C PRO A 211 -7.52 21.34 -11.09
N ASP A 212 -6.83 20.31 -10.56
CA ASP A 212 -7.27 19.40 -9.52
C ASP A 212 -6.42 19.55 -8.25
N SER A 213 -5.86 20.74 -8.02
CA SER A 213 -5.24 21.04 -6.73
C SER A 213 -6.29 21.19 -5.64
N ILE A 214 -5.85 21.13 -4.38
CA ILE A 214 -6.71 21.48 -3.24
C ILE A 214 -7.03 22.99 -3.18
N TRP A 215 -6.39 23.81 -4.02
CA TRP A 215 -6.63 25.26 -4.15
C TRP A 215 -7.73 25.58 -5.15
N SER A 216 -7.92 24.73 -6.16
CA SER A 216 -8.94 24.92 -7.20
C SER A 216 -10.35 24.84 -6.59
N GLU A 217 -11.02 25.99 -6.64
CA GLU A 217 -12.39 26.28 -6.19
C GLU A 217 -12.58 26.45 -4.67
N GLN A 218 -12.50 27.72 -4.24
CA GLN A 218 -13.53 28.38 -3.42
C GLN A 218 -14.58 28.99 -4.34
#